data_AF-A0A7V2IQT4-F1
#
_entry.id   AF-A0A7V2IQT4-F1
#
_cell.length_a   1.000
_cell.length_b   1.000
_cell.length_c   1.000
_cell.angle_alpha   90.00
_cell.angle_beta   90.00
_cell.angle_gamma   90.00
#
_symmetry.space_group_name_H-M   'P 1'
#
loop_
_entity.id
_entity.type
_entity.pdbx_description
1 polymer ?
#
loop_
_entity_poly.entity_id
_entity_poly.type
_entity_poly.pdbx_seq_one_letter_code
_entity_poly.pdbx_strand_id
1 'polypeptide(L)'
;FFQLEGLLATLTSEADENGEISEDRMMDLVKVRAELAERVREIPAAVLKLEAFADYLGREVDRIVAARRRVSRIAERLRGGVVKYMQSQEIEQITAGSYMLKVRACPEHVELDDDFHSLAFTKPKEIKNPSDEAVMAAREHGGIVVMQHDRRAIAEALKRGEKIPGARLERNYCLEIK
;
A
#
# COMPACT_ATOMS: atom_id res chain seq x y z
N PHE A 1 -33.34 -6.50 -1.28
CA PHE A 1 -33.52 -5.62 -0.12
C PHE A 1 -34.37 -4.41 -0.50
N PHE A 2 -33.83 -3.42 -1.24
CA PHE A 2 -34.55 -2.20 -1.62
C PHE A 2 -35.87 -2.39 -2.39
N GLN A 3 -35.96 -3.41 -3.25
CA GLN A 3 -37.22 -3.74 -3.95
C GLN A 3 -38.32 -4.26 -3.02
N LEU A 4 -37.97 -5.00 -1.95
CA LEU A 4 -38.92 -5.54 -0.98
C LEU A 4 -39.38 -4.46 0.00
N GLU A 5 -38.50 -3.53 0.40
CA GLU A 5 -38.89 -2.35 1.19
C GLU A 5 -39.84 -1.43 0.42
N GLY A 6 -39.59 -1.22 -0.88
CA GLY A 6 -40.50 -0.47 -1.76
C GLY A 6 -41.88 -1.12 -1.85
N LEU A 7 -41.92 -2.45 -2.01
CA LEU A 7 -43.16 -3.23 -2.00
C LEU A 7 -43.92 -3.15 -0.65
N LEU A 8 -43.19 -3.20 0.47
CA LEU A 8 -43.75 -3.03 1.81
C LEU A 8 -44.32 -1.63 2.01
N ALA A 9 -43.66 -0.59 1.49
CA ALA A 9 -44.13 0.79 1.55
C ALA A 9 -45.38 1.03 0.69
N THR A 10 -45.46 0.43 -0.51
CA THR A 10 -46.66 0.49 -1.36
C THR A 10 -47.82 -0.30 -0.77
N LEU A 11 -47.56 -1.47 -0.17
CA LEU A 11 -48.61 -2.29 0.44
C LEU A 11 -49.14 -1.70 1.75
N THR A 12 -48.35 -0.89 2.47
CA THR A 12 -48.76 -0.21 3.71
C THR A 12 -49.43 1.15 3.50
N SER A 13 -49.28 1.79 2.32
CA SER A 13 -49.82 3.13 2.04
C SER A 13 -51.17 3.14 1.32
N GLU A 14 -51.62 2.01 0.80
CA GLU A 14 -52.90 1.86 0.10
C GLU A 14 -53.93 1.19 1.04
N ALA A 15 -54.64 1.98 1.82
CA ALA A 15 -55.85 1.58 2.53
C ALA A 15 -57.09 1.84 1.65
N ASP A 16 -58.12 1.00 1.74
CA ASP A 16 -59.36 1.19 1.00
C ASP A 16 -60.09 2.47 1.51
N GLU A 17 -61.10 2.97 0.79
CA GLU A 17 -61.81 4.25 1.10
C GLU A 17 -62.40 4.32 2.54
N ASN A 18 -62.50 3.18 3.24
CA ASN A 18 -62.97 3.04 4.62
C ASN A 18 -61.85 2.84 5.66
N GLY A 19 -60.58 2.85 5.25
CA GLY A 19 -59.43 2.64 6.14
C GLY A 19 -59.18 1.19 6.56
N GLU A 20 -59.91 0.22 5.98
CA GLU A 20 -59.74 -1.20 6.25
C GLU A 20 -58.79 -1.85 5.24
N ILE A 21 -57.97 -2.80 5.71
CA ILE A 21 -57.05 -3.57 4.89
C ILE A 21 -57.68 -4.95 4.67
N SER A 22 -57.86 -5.34 3.41
CA SER A 22 -58.32 -6.68 3.02
C SER A 22 -57.46 -7.80 3.64
N GLU A 23 -58.08 -8.93 3.99
CA GLU A 23 -57.41 -10.11 4.58
C GLU A 23 -56.31 -10.68 3.65
N ASP A 24 -56.54 -10.69 2.33
CA ASP A 24 -55.55 -11.10 1.33
C ASP A 24 -54.32 -10.19 1.35
N ARG A 25 -54.56 -8.88 1.50
CA ARG A 25 -53.50 -7.86 1.56
C ARG A 25 -52.70 -7.94 2.84
N MET A 26 -53.36 -8.28 3.95
CA MET A 26 -52.70 -8.56 5.23
C MET A 26 -51.80 -9.79 5.14
N MET A 27 -52.24 -10.86 4.45
CA MET A 27 -51.41 -12.04 4.20
C MET A 27 -50.16 -11.71 3.37
N ASP A 28 -50.30 -10.90 2.32
CA ASP A 28 -49.17 -10.53 1.47
C ASP A 28 -48.16 -9.63 2.20
N LEU A 29 -48.64 -8.70 3.05
CA LEU A 29 -47.79 -7.92 3.95
C LEU A 29 -46.98 -8.82 4.91
N VAL A 30 -47.61 -9.85 5.47
CA VAL A 30 -46.92 -10.80 6.37
C VAL A 30 -45.85 -11.59 5.61
N LYS A 31 -46.13 -12.05 4.39
CA LYS A 31 -45.15 -12.76 3.54
C LYS A 31 -43.94 -11.88 3.20
N VAL A 32 -44.17 -10.67 2.68
CA VAL A 32 -43.09 -9.74 2.32
C VAL A 32 -42.25 -9.38 3.55
N ARG A 33 -42.88 -9.21 4.71
CA ARG A 33 -42.17 -8.94 5.97
C ARG A 33 -41.33 -10.12 6.44
N ALA A 34 -41.83 -11.35 6.30
CA ALA A 34 -41.07 -12.56 6.62
C ALA A 34 -39.85 -12.72 5.70
N GLU A 35 -40.02 -12.53 4.39
CA GLU A 35 -38.92 -12.56 3.42
C GLU A 35 -37.88 -11.46 3.68
N LEU A 36 -38.32 -10.25 4.01
CA LEU A 36 -37.42 -9.17 4.38
C LEU A 36 -36.62 -9.52 5.64
N ALA A 37 -37.28 -10.10 6.66
CA ALA A 37 -36.61 -10.50 7.89
C ALA A 37 -35.52 -11.56 7.65
N GLU A 38 -35.75 -12.53 6.76
CA GLU A 38 -34.71 -13.49 6.38
C GLU A 38 -33.57 -12.83 5.60
N ARG A 39 -33.87 -11.93 4.65
CA ARG A 39 -32.84 -11.18 3.93
C ARG A 39 -31.99 -10.27 4.83
N VAL A 40 -32.61 -9.65 5.83
CA VAL A 40 -31.91 -8.86 6.87
C VAL A 40 -30.91 -9.73 7.64
N ARG A 41 -31.17 -11.03 7.81
CA ARG A 41 -30.22 -11.96 8.47
C ARG A 41 -29.13 -12.46 7.52
N GLU A 42 -29.48 -12.75 6.27
CA GLU A 42 -28.53 -13.28 5.28
C GLU A 42 -27.45 -12.27 4.87
N ILE A 43 -27.82 -10.99 4.72
CA ILE A 43 -26.90 -9.95 4.22
C ILE A 43 -25.71 -9.74 5.18
N PRO A 44 -25.90 -9.52 6.50
CA PRO A 44 -24.78 -9.40 7.44
C PRO A 44 -23.91 -10.66 7.47
N ALA A 45 -24.50 -11.85 7.39
CA ALA A 45 -23.73 -13.09 7.33
C ALA A 45 -22.86 -13.17 6.07
N ALA A 46 -23.36 -12.68 4.93
CA ALA A 46 -22.58 -12.57 3.70
C ALA A 46 -21.47 -11.51 3.80
N VAL A 47 -21.76 -10.34 4.39
CA VAL A 47 -20.77 -9.28 4.64
C VAL A 47 -19.63 -9.80 5.51
N LEU A 48 -19.94 -10.44 6.65
CA LEU A 48 -18.93 -11.00 7.55
C LEU A 48 -18.04 -12.06 6.86
N LYS A 49 -18.62 -12.88 5.98
CA LYS A 49 -17.85 -13.85 5.18
C LYS A 49 -16.90 -13.15 4.20
N LEU A 50 -17.36 -12.08 3.55
CA LEU A 50 -16.56 -11.31 2.61
C LEU A 50 -15.44 -10.55 3.32
N GLU A 51 -15.72 -9.94 4.47
CA GLU A 51 -14.71 -9.26 5.31
C GLU A 51 -13.65 -10.25 5.81
N ALA A 52 -14.06 -11.42 6.30
CA ALA A 52 -13.12 -12.47 6.70
C ALA A 52 -12.25 -12.96 5.53
N PHE A 53 -12.82 -13.02 4.32
CA PHE A 53 -12.06 -13.38 3.12
C PHE A 53 -11.10 -12.26 2.69
N ALA A 54 -11.51 -10.99 2.81
CA ALA A 54 -10.63 -9.85 2.56
C ALA A 54 -9.43 -9.84 3.53
N ASP A 55 -9.66 -10.10 4.82
CA ASP A 55 -8.61 -10.25 5.83
C ASP A 55 -7.65 -11.39 5.49
N TYR A 56 -8.18 -12.53 5.05
CA TYR A 56 -7.37 -13.66 4.59
C TYR A 56 -6.48 -13.28 3.40
N LEU A 57 -7.03 -12.60 2.40
CA LEU A 57 -6.26 -12.11 1.25
C LEU A 57 -5.18 -11.12 1.68
N GLY A 58 -5.47 -10.22 2.62
CA GLY A 58 -4.48 -9.30 3.20
C GLY A 58 -3.27 -10.04 3.78
N ARG A 59 -3.52 -11.09 4.58
CA ARG A 59 -2.44 -11.92 5.16
C ARG A 59 -1.63 -12.66 4.08
N GLU A 60 -2.28 -13.12 3.02
CA GLU A 60 -1.56 -13.81 1.93
C GLU A 60 -0.71 -12.84 1.12
N VAL A 61 -1.17 -11.61 0.89
CA VAL A 61 -0.36 -10.53 0.31
C VAL A 61 0.87 -10.27 1.18
N ASP A 62 0.71 -10.11 2.50
CA ASP A 62 1.83 -9.89 3.42
C ASP A 62 2.84 -11.04 3.37
N ARG A 63 2.37 -12.28 3.33
CA ARG A 63 3.20 -13.47 3.19
C ARG A 63 4.00 -13.46 1.88
N ILE A 64 3.36 -13.17 0.75
CA ILE A 64 4.02 -13.11 -0.56
C ILE A 64 5.06 -11.98 -0.58
N VAL A 65 4.74 -10.81 -0.03
CA VAL A 65 5.67 -9.67 0.10
C VAL A 65 6.87 -10.06 0.97
N ALA A 66 6.65 -10.75 2.09
CA ALA A 66 7.74 -11.24 2.95
C ALA A 66 8.62 -12.27 2.24
N ALA A 67 8.03 -13.21 1.51
CA ALA A 67 8.74 -14.20 0.70
C ALA A 67 9.60 -13.53 -0.38
N ARG A 68 9.03 -12.58 -1.12
CA ARG A 68 9.75 -11.77 -2.11
C ARG A 68 10.94 -11.06 -1.48
N ARG A 69 10.75 -10.37 -0.35
CA ARG A 69 11.83 -9.69 0.40
C ARG A 69 12.93 -10.65 0.83
N ARG A 70 12.59 -11.87 1.26
CA ARG A 70 13.59 -12.89 1.63
C ARG A 70 14.45 -13.29 0.43
N VAL A 71 13.83 -13.61 -0.70
CA VAL A 71 14.54 -14.03 -1.93
C VAL A 71 15.41 -12.89 -2.47
N SER A 72 14.89 -11.66 -2.50
CA SER A 72 15.66 -10.48 -2.92
C SER A 72 16.90 -10.26 -2.04
N ARG A 73 16.78 -10.35 -0.71
CA ARG A 73 17.93 -10.24 0.21
C ARG A 73 19.00 -11.30 -0.04
N ILE A 74 18.58 -12.54 -0.31
CA ILE A 74 19.53 -13.63 -0.64
C ILE A 74 20.26 -13.30 -1.95
N ALA A 75 19.53 -12.86 -2.98
CA ALA A 75 20.11 -12.48 -4.26
C ALA A 75 21.10 -11.30 -4.12
N GLU A 76 20.74 -10.27 -3.37
CA GLU A 76 21.62 -9.12 -3.08
C GLU A 76 22.88 -9.56 -2.33
N ARG A 77 22.75 -10.43 -1.31
CA ARG A 77 23.90 -10.96 -0.58
C ARG A 77 24.86 -11.73 -1.49
N LEU A 78 24.32 -12.56 -2.38
CA LEU A 78 25.13 -13.32 -3.34
C LEU A 78 25.83 -12.39 -4.34
N ARG A 79 25.11 -11.41 -4.90
CA ARG A 79 25.70 -10.38 -5.79
C ARG A 79 26.82 -9.62 -5.09
N GLY A 80 26.60 -9.17 -3.85
CA GLY A 80 27.61 -8.48 -3.05
C GLY A 80 28.84 -9.34 -2.77
N GLY A 81 28.65 -10.64 -2.50
CA GLY A 81 29.76 -11.59 -2.36
C GLY A 81 30.60 -11.71 -3.63
N VAL A 82 29.96 -11.82 -4.79
CA VAL A 82 30.64 -11.90 -6.10
C VAL A 82 31.37 -10.61 -6.42
N VAL A 83 30.77 -9.44 -6.18
CA VAL A 83 31.44 -8.13 -6.37
C VAL A 83 32.70 -8.04 -5.50
N LYS A 84 32.61 -8.38 -4.20
CA LYS A 84 33.77 -8.36 -3.29
C LYS A 84 34.87 -9.30 -3.76
N TYR A 85 34.50 -10.50 -4.23
CA TYR A 85 35.46 -11.45 -4.79
C TYR A 85 36.14 -10.91 -6.05
N MET A 86 35.37 -10.44 -7.03
CA MET A 86 35.91 -9.86 -8.28
C MET A 86 36.81 -8.66 -8.01
N GLN A 87 36.46 -7.79 -7.06
CA GLN A 87 37.31 -6.67 -6.63
C GLN A 87 38.61 -7.13 -5.97
N SER A 88 38.56 -8.14 -5.09
CA SER A 88 39.75 -8.67 -4.41
C SER A 88 40.75 -9.33 -5.34
N GLN A 89 40.29 -9.79 -6.51
CA GLN A 89 41.10 -10.46 -7.52
C GLN A 89 41.39 -9.55 -8.73
N GLU A 90 40.95 -8.28 -8.68
CA GLU A 90 41.08 -7.31 -9.78
C GLU A 90 40.49 -7.82 -11.12
N ILE A 91 39.42 -8.63 -11.04
CA ILE A 91 38.74 -9.19 -12.21
C ILE A 91 37.61 -8.25 -12.63
N GLU A 92 37.72 -7.66 -13.82
CA GLU A 92 36.68 -6.77 -14.36
C GLU A 92 35.48 -7.53 -14.94
N GLN A 93 35.73 -8.72 -15.51
CA GLN A 93 34.74 -9.52 -16.21
C GLN A 93 34.99 -11.03 -16.06
N ILE A 94 33.93 -11.79 -15.84
CA ILE A 94 33.96 -13.26 -15.86
C ILE A 94 32.97 -13.74 -16.92
N THR A 95 33.43 -14.57 -17.85
CA THR A 95 32.55 -15.26 -18.81
C THR A 95 32.31 -16.68 -18.31
N ALA A 96 31.08 -16.97 -17.90
CA ALA A 96 30.68 -18.25 -17.31
C ALA A 96 29.70 -18.97 -18.24
N GLY A 97 30.21 -19.45 -19.38
CA GLY A 97 29.46 -20.27 -20.34
C GLY A 97 28.22 -19.56 -20.91
N SER A 98 27.09 -19.68 -20.24
CA SER A 98 25.80 -19.12 -20.64
C SER A 98 25.56 -17.66 -20.21
N TYR A 99 26.40 -17.09 -19.35
CA TYR A 99 26.26 -15.70 -18.91
C TYR A 99 27.60 -15.01 -18.69
N MET A 100 27.56 -13.69 -18.70
CA MET A 100 28.70 -12.81 -18.44
C MET A 100 28.44 -12.00 -17.17
N LEU A 101 29.42 -12.00 -16.27
CA LEU A 101 29.45 -11.18 -15.06
C LEU A 101 30.35 -9.98 -15.28
N LYS A 102 29.83 -8.78 -15.02
CA LYS A 102 30.62 -7.55 -15.05
C LYS A 102 30.37 -6.75 -13.79
N VAL A 103 31.43 -6.27 -13.16
CA VAL A 103 31.30 -5.29 -12.07
C VAL A 103 31.16 -3.91 -12.69
N ARG A 104 30.08 -3.21 -12.35
CA ARG A 104 29.81 -1.85 -12.80
C ARG A 104 29.66 -0.95 -11.58
N ALA A 105 30.15 0.28 -11.64
CA ALA A 105 29.79 1.29 -10.65
C ALA A 105 28.27 1.53 -10.71
N CYS A 106 27.57 1.32 -9.59
CA CYS A 106 26.20 1.76 -9.45
C CYS A 106 26.16 3.30 -9.59
N PRO A 107 25.02 3.88 -9.99
CA PRO A 107 24.81 5.31 -9.88
C PRO A 107 25.08 5.77 -8.44
N GLU A 108 25.74 6.93 -8.30
CA GLU A 108 26.01 7.53 -7.00
C GLU A 108 24.71 7.73 -6.21
N HIS A 109 24.76 7.41 -4.93
CA HIS A 109 23.65 7.60 -4.00
C HIS A 109 24.07 8.51 -2.85
N VAL A 110 23.11 9.24 -2.29
CA VAL A 110 23.35 10.14 -1.15
C VAL A 110 23.15 9.37 0.14
N GLU A 111 24.24 9.16 0.86
CA GLU A 111 24.20 8.75 2.26
C GLU A 111 24.12 9.97 3.16
N LEU A 112 23.27 9.87 4.18
CA LEU A 112 23.06 10.90 5.20
C LEU A 112 23.42 10.27 6.54
N ASP A 113 24.13 11.02 7.37
CA ASP A 113 24.41 10.64 8.75
C ASP A 113 23.11 10.67 9.58
N ASP A 114 23.07 9.93 10.69
CA ASP A 114 21.86 9.79 11.52
C ASP A 114 21.36 11.13 12.08
N ASP A 115 22.27 12.07 12.33
CA ASP A 115 21.99 13.41 12.86
C ASP A 115 21.75 14.47 11.75
N PHE A 116 21.55 14.04 10.51
CA PHE A 116 21.37 14.95 9.38
C PHE A 116 20.04 15.72 9.48
N HIS A 117 20.12 16.99 9.86
CA HIS A 117 18.99 17.90 9.86
C HIS A 117 19.33 19.17 9.08
N SER A 118 18.70 19.34 7.91
CA SER A 118 18.81 20.57 7.12
C SER A 118 17.48 20.96 6.51
N LEU A 119 16.97 22.13 6.92
CA LEU A 119 15.73 22.70 6.39
C LEU A 119 15.82 23.01 4.90
N ALA A 120 17.01 23.41 4.42
CA ALA A 120 17.26 23.73 3.02
C ALA A 120 17.10 22.50 2.08
N PHE A 121 17.24 21.30 2.63
CA PHE A 121 17.12 20.04 1.89
C PHE A 121 15.96 19.20 2.38
N THR A 122 14.85 19.83 2.79
CA THR A 122 13.60 19.13 3.14
C THR A 122 12.47 19.52 2.22
N LYS A 123 11.63 18.55 1.89
CA LYS A 123 10.42 18.74 1.07
C LYS A 123 9.22 18.05 1.72
N PRO A 124 7.99 18.50 1.43
CA PRO A 124 6.79 17.80 1.85
C PRO A 124 6.76 16.37 1.28
N LYS A 125 6.37 15.41 2.11
CA LYS A 125 6.14 14.02 1.71
C LYS A 125 4.69 13.87 1.26
N GLU A 126 4.50 13.54 -0.02
CA GLU A 126 3.18 13.15 -0.52
C GLU A 126 2.74 11.83 0.12
N ILE A 127 1.63 11.86 0.85
CA ILE A 127 1.01 10.68 1.46
C ILE A 127 -0.07 10.19 0.50
N LYS A 128 0.22 9.11 -0.26
CA LYS A 128 -0.71 8.60 -1.28
C LYS A 128 -1.96 7.91 -0.72
N ASN A 129 -1.95 7.47 0.55
CA ASN A 129 -3.08 6.89 1.27
C ASN A 129 -2.97 7.24 2.76
N PRO A 130 -3.51 8.38 3.23
CA PRO A 130 -3.48 8.73 4.64
C PRO A 130 -4.40 7.80 5.45
N SER A 131 -4.01 7.45 6.67
CA SER A 131 -4.90 6.73 7.60
C SER A 131 -6.05 7.62 8.05
N ASP A 132 -7.18 7.03 8.46
CA ASP A 132 -8.35 7.79 8.95
C ASP A 132 -7.97 8.70 10.14
N GLU A 133 -7.08 8.24 11.02
CA GLU A 133 -6.53 9.05 12.11
C GLU A 133 -5.78 10.29 11.60
N ALA A 134 -4.96 10.16 10.55
CA ALA A 134 -4.23 11.27 9.96
C ALA A 134 -5.17 12.26 9.25
N VAL A 135 -6.27 11.76 8.66
CA VAL A 135 -7.31 12.61 8.05
C VAL A 135 -8.07 13.40 9.12
N MET A 136 -8.40 12.78 10.25
CA MET A 136 -9.10 13.43 11.36
C MET A 136 -8.22 14.49 12.02
N ALA A 137 -6.97 14.16 12.35
CA ALA A 137 -6.03 15.12 12.92
C ALA A 137 -5.70 16.28 11.96
N ALA A 138 -5.67 16.03 10.64
CA ALA A 138 -5.54 17.10 9.64
C ALA A 138 -6.75 18.05 9.64
N ARG A 139 -7.97 17.55 9.89
CA ARG A 139 -9.19 18.38 9.99
C ARG A 139 -9.21 19.22 11.27
N GLU A 140 -8.73 18.68 12.38
CA GLU A 140 -8.68 19.39 13.68
C GLU A 140 -7.58 20.46 13.74
N HIS A 141 -6.42 20.20 13.12
CA HIS A 141 -5.23 21.06 13.25
C HIS A 141 -4.84 21.82 11.97
N GLY A 142 -5.67 21.81 10.92
CA GLY A 142 -5.43 22.58 9.71
C GLY A 142 -4.40 21.96 8.74
N GLY A 143 -4.18 20.64 8.82
CA GLY A 143 -3.33 19.86 7.92
C GLY A 143 -2.11 19.25 8.62
N ILE A 144 -1.70 18.07 8.16
CA ILE A 144 -0.46 17.41 8.60
C ILE A 144 0.54 17.44 7.44
N VAL A 145 1.64 18.16 7.63
CA VAL A 145 2.77 18.15 6.68
C VAL A 145 3.90 17.30 7.26
N VAL A 146 4.10 16.12 6.69
CA VAL A 146 5.28 15.30 7.00
C VAL A 146 6.41 15.74 6.10
N MET A 147 7.51 16.21 6.67
CA MET A 147 8.72 16.57 5.90
C MET A 147 9.59 15.34 5.65
N GLN A 148 10.28 15.31 4.50
CA GLN A 148 11.29 14.32 4.17
C GLN A 148 12.51 14.99 3.54
N HIS A 149 13.69 14.37 3.65
CA HIS A 149 14.90 14.89 3.01
C HIS A 149 14.80 14.80 1.48
N ASP A 150 15.12 15.89 0.79
CA ASP A 150 15.22 15.92 -0.65
C ASP A 150 16.59 15.43 -1.13
N ARG A 151 16.76 14.10 -1.14
CA ARG A 151 18.00 13.45 -1.58
C ARG A 151 18.45 13.86 -2.99
N ARG A 152 17.54 14.30 -3.86
CA ARG A 152 17.90 14.78 -5.20
C ARG A 152 18.61 16.14 -5.13
N ALA A 153 18.05 17.10 -4.40
CA ALA A 153 18.65 18.40 -4.20
C ALA A 153 20.04 18.28 -3.53
N ILE A 154 20.14 17.39 -2.53
CA ILE A 154 21.42 17.08 -1.88
C ILE A 154 22.43 16.51 -2.88
N ALA A 155 22.01 15.55 -3.72
CA ALA A 155 22.88 14.97 -4.74
C ALA A 155 23.39 16.01 -5.75
N GLU A 156 22.52 16.92 -6.18
CA GLU A 156 22.87 18.00 -7.11
C GLU A 156 23.86 18.99 -6.49
N ALA A 157 23.65 19.39 -5.23
CA ALA A 157 24.56 20.28 -4.51
C ALA A 157 25.94 19.65 -4.25
N LEU A 158 25.98 18.38 -3.81
CA LEU A 158 27.24 17.64 -3.64
C LEU A 158 28.01 17.49 -4.96
N LYS A 159 27.31 17.27 -6.10
CA LYS A 159 27.93 17.22 -7.43
C LYS A 159 28.51 18.56 -7.90
N ARG A 160 27.95 19.68 -7.42
CA ARG A 160 28.49 21.04 -7.67
C ARG A 160 29.71 21.37 -6.80
N GLY A 161 30.09 20.47 -5.88
CA GLY A 161 31.22 20.66 -4.97
C GLY A 161 30.85 21.39 -3.68
N GLU A 162 29.56 21.61 -3.40
CA GLU A 162 29.11 22.17 -2.13
C GLU A 162 29.29 21.14 -1.02
N LYS A 163 29.92 21.54 0.09
CA LYS A 163 30.04 20.68 1.28
C LYS A 163 28.77 20.78 2.10
N ILE A 164 28.01 19.68 2.17
CA ILE A 164 26.85 19.57 3.04
C ILE A 164 27.27 18.73 4.25
N PRO A 165 27.32 19.31 5.47
CA PRO A 165 27.63 18.55 6.68
C PRO A 165 26.65 17.38 6.87
N GLY A 166 27.18 16.19 7.11
CA GLY A 166 26.39 14.98 7.31
C GLY A 166 25.78 14.37 6.05
N ALA A 167 26.20 14.79 4.84
CA ALA A 167 25.79 14.16 3.59
C ALA A 167 26.99 13.88 2.68
N ARG A 168 27.03 12.69 2.08
CA ARG A 168 28.09 12.29 1.14
C ARG A 168 27.54 11.51 -0.05
N LEU A 169 28.22 11.60 -1.19
CA LEU A 169 27.95 10.76 -2.35
C LEU A 169 28.76 9.47 -2.22
N GLU A 170 28.06 8.36 -2.11
CA GLU A 170 28.65 7.03 -2.08
C GLU A 170 28.52 6.35 -3.44
N ARG A 171 29.62 5.75 -3.90
CA ARG A 171 29.65 4.92 -5.09
C ARG A 171 29.71 3.46 -4.65
N ASN A 172 28.58 2.77 -4.79
CA ASN A 172 28.53 1.33 -4.65
C ASN A 172 28.82 0.64 -6.00
N TYR A 173 29.25 -0.62 -5.95
CA TYR A 173 29.46 -1.43 -7.14
C TYR A 173 28.36 -2.49 -7.27
N CYS A 174 27.85 -2.64 -8.48
CA CYS A 174 26.73 -3.50 -8.85
C CYS A 174 27.24 -4.63 -9.75
N LEU A 175 26.72 -5.84 -9.55
CA LEU A 175 26.95 -6.97 -10.45
C LEU A 175 25.92 -6.97 -11.58
N GLU A 176 26.39 -6.79 -12.80
CA GLU A 176 25.62 -6.99 -14.03
C GLU A 176 25.79 -8.43 -14.52
N ILE A 177 24.68 -9.12 -14.77
CA ILE A 177 24.64 -10.49 -15.30
C ILE A 177 23.91 -10.42 -16.63
N LYS A 178 24.59 -10.73 -17.73
CA LYS A 178 24.04 -10.75 -19.09
C LYS A 178 24.01 -12.15 -19.66
#